data_AF-A0A8J3YNZ2-F1
#
_entry.id   AF-A0A8J3YNZ2-F1
#
_cell.length_a   1.000
_cell.length_b   1.000
_cell.length_c   1.000
_cell.angle_alpha   90.00
_cell.angle_beta   90.00
_cell.angle_gamma   90.00
#
_symmetry.space_group_name_H-M   'P 1'
#
loop_
_entity.id
_entity.type
_entity.pdbx_description
1 polymer ?
#
loop_
_entity_poly.entity_id
_entity_poly.type
_entity_poly.pdbx_seq_one_letter_code
_entity_poly.pdbx_strand_id
1 'polypeptide(L)'
;MEPLDFPHRLLTAATDAGAAAPDASMFRRHLPILRRCVPDADEPLLLARVDRPGDRGSYVLLLTAERLVVTAESRVLRRLRLHLNSACRDLIDVLWTPEPAMGGVAFSATTAFDGVREHFWVRSDDADTTANVLSGVFRRVLVPA
;
A
#
# COMPACT_ATOMS: atom_id res chain seq x y z
N MET A 1 -23.62 -12.73 -8.33
CA MET A 1 -22.75 -12.27 -7.23
C MET A 1 -22.47 -10.82 -7.55
N GLU A 2 -23.18 -9.91 -6.87
CA GLU A 2 -22.97 -8.47 -7.05
C GLU A 2 -21.52 -8.13 -6.70
N PRO A 3 -20.83 -7.27 -7.47
CA PRO A 3 -19.49 -6.84 -7.10
C PRO A 3 -19.55 -6.16 -5.74
N LEU A 4 -18.70 -6.60 -4.82
CA LEU A 4 -18.56 -6.00 -3.50
C LEU A 4 -18.27 -4.50 -3.68
N ASP A 5 -18.86 -3.66 -2.84
CA ASP A 5 -18.58 -2.24 -2.89
C ASP A 5 -17.09 -1.95 -2.64
N PHE A 6 -16.58 -0.84 -3.18
CA PHE A 6 -15.16 -0.51 -3.12
C PHE A 6 -14.58 -0.57 -1.69
N PRO A 7 -15.23 -0.01 -0.64
CA PRO A 7 -14.73 -0.12 0.72
C PRO A 7 -14.58 -1.56 1.22
N HIS A 8 -15.54 -2.43 0.90
CA HIS A 8 -15.46 -3.83 1.31
C HIS A 8 -14.31 -4.56 0.61
N ARG A 9 -14.13 -4.35 -0.71
CA ARG A 9 -12.98 -4.91 -1.45
C ARG A 9 -11.64 -4.50 -0.83
N LEU A 10 -11.50 -3.26 -0.39
CA LEU A 10 -10.27 -2.79 0.28
C LEU A 10 -10.01 -3.51 1.62
N LEU A 11 -11.04 -3.74 2.43
CA LEU A 11 -10.89 -4.42 3.72
C LEU A 11 -10.64 -5.93 3.53
N THR A 12 -11.28 -6.54 2.54
CA THR A 12 -10.97 -7.91 2.11
C THR A 12 -9.50 -8.01 1.68
N ALA A 13 -9.01 -7.09 0.86
CA ALA A 13 -7.62 -7.06 0.44
C ALA A 13 -6.61 -6.88 1.59
N ALA A 14 -6.98 -6.19 2.68
CA ALA A 14 -6.15 -6.15 3.89
C ALA A 14 -6.07 -7.55 4.54
N THR A 15 -7.24 -8.18 4.71
CA THR A 15 -7.39 -9.47 5.40
C THR A 15 -6.70 -10.58 4.63
N ASP A 16 -6.97 -10.69 3.33
CA ASP A 16 -6.41 -11.73 2.45
C ASP A 16 -4.88 -11.60 2.30
N ALA A 17 -4.35 -10.38 2.39
CA ALA A 17 -2.91 -10.13 2.35
C ALA A 17 -2.22 -10.28 3.71
N GLY A 18 -2.95 -10.65 4.77
CA GLY A 18 -2.40 -10.72 6.14
C GLY A 18 -1.94 -9.36 6.67
N ALA A 19 -2.40 -8.26 6.10
CA ALA A 19 -1.93 -6.92 6.44
C ALA A 19 -2.75 -6.32 7.58
N ALA A 20 -2.09 -5.53 8.42
CA ALA A 20 -2.78 -4.81 9.48
C ALA A 20 -3.61 -3.68 8.86
N ALA A 21 -4.93 -3.90 8.81
CA ALA A 21 -5.86 -2.94 8.24
C ALA A 21 -5.81 -1.60 9.02
N PRO A 22 -5.98 -0.46 8.34
CA PRO A 22 -6.21 0.80 9.02
C PRO A 22 -7.48 0.71 9.87
N ASP A 23 -7.46 1.32 11.07
CA ASP A 23 -8.68 1.40 11.89
C ASP A 23 -9.81 2.11 11.14
N ALA A 24 -11.07 1.89 11.57
CA ALA A 24 -12.25 2.42 10.88
C ALA A 24 -12.22 3.95 10.69
N SER A 25 -11.60 4.67 11.62
CA SER A 25 -11.51 6.14 11.58
C SER A 25 -10.49 6.60 10.53
N MET A 26 -9.31 5.97 10.52
CA MET A 26 -8.27 6.19 9.51
C MET A 26 -8.78 5.79 8.13
N PHE A 27 -9.35 4.59 7.99
CA PHE A 27 -9.88 4.09 6.73
C PHE A 27 -10.89 5.07 6.11
N ARG A 28 -11.88 5.53 6.89
CA ARG A 28 -12.89 6.50 6.42
C ARG A 28 -12.30 7.81 5.93
N ARG A 29 -11.23 8.31 6.57
CA ARG A 29 -10.56 9.54 6.14
C ARG A 29 -9.81 9.36 4.83
N HIS A 30 -9.11 8.24 4.67
CA HIS A 30 -8.26 8.01 3.50
C HIS A 30 -9.05 7.54 2.26
N LEU A 31 -10.21 6.91 2.46
CA LEU A 31 -11.05 6.32 1.41
C LEU A 31 -11.36 7.25 0.21
N PRO A 32 -11.72 8.55 0.38
CA PRO A 32 -12.02 9.41 -0.75
C PRO A 32 -10.84 9.65 -1.69
N ILE A 33 -9.59 9.68 -1.18
CA ILE A 33 -8.42 9.80 -2.04
C ILE A 33 -8.12 8.47 -2.72
N LEU A 34 -8.15 7.36 -1.97
CA LEU A 34 -7.91 6.02 -2.50
C LEU A 34 -8.85 5.71 -3.68
N ARG A 35 -10.15 5.99 -3.53
CA ARG A 35 -11.15 5.81 -4.57
C ARG A 35 -10.91 6.65 -5.83
N ARG A 36 -10.26 7.81 -5.70
CA ARG A 36 -9.91 8.67 -6.85
C ARG A 36 -8.65 8.21 -7.57
N CYS A 37 -7.81 7.41 -6.91
CA CYS A 37 -6.53 6.94 -7.47
C CYS A 37 -6.64 5.56 -8.12
N VAL A 38 -7.61 4.75 -7.72
CA VAL A 38 -7.80 3.39 -8.22
C VAL A 38 -9.05 3.33 -9.10
N PRO A 39 -8.92 3.01 -10.40
CA PRO A 39 -10.07 2.74 -11.26
C PRO A 39 -10.93 1.61 -10.70
N ASP A 40 -12.25 1.64 -10.93
CA ASP A 40 -13.16 0.61 -10.40
C ASP A 40 -12.81 -0.82 -10.87
N ALA A 41 -12.17 -0.93 -12.04
CA ALA A 41 -11.72 -2.19 -12.65
C ALA A 41 -10.45 -2.79 -12.01
N ASP A 42 -9.67 -2.00 -11.28
CA ASP A 42 -8.44 -2.49 -10.64
C ASP A 42 -8.81 -3.20 -9.33
N GLU A 43 -8.43 -4.47 -9.20
CA GLU A 43 -8.61 -5.22 -7.95
C GLU A 43 -7.59 -4.79 -6.90
N PRO A 44 -8.02 -4.35 -5.70
CA PRO A 44 -7.13 -4.16 -4.58
C PRO A 44 -6.55 -5.49 -4.14
N LEU A 45 -5.21 -5.55 -4.02
CA LEU A 45 -4.49 -6.75 -3.62
C LEU A 45 -3.93 -6.64 -2.20
N LEU A 46 -3.64 -5.41 -1.75
CA LEU A 46 -3.14 -5.14 -0.41
C LEU A 46 -3.60 -3.75 0.03
N LEU A 47 -4.23 -3.69 1.20
CA LEU A 47 -4.45 -2.46 1.95
C LEU A 47 -3.76 -2.59 3.30
N ALA A 48 -2.88 -1.66 3.63
CA ALA A 48 -2.14 -1.72 4.88
C ALA A 48 -1.98 -0.34 5.50
N ARG A 49 -1.94 -0.30 6.84
CA ARG A 49 -1.25 0.79 7.52
C ARG A 49 0.24 0.68 7.26
N VAL A 50 0.88 1.81 6.98
CA VAL A 50 2.34 1.88 6.89
C VAL A 50 2.90 2.97 7.79
N ASP A 51 4.14 2.79 8.24
CA ASP A 51 4.90 3.85 8.89
C ASP A 51 6.07 4.25 7.99
N ARG A 52 6.47 5.53 8.04
CA ARG A 52 7.62 6.06 7.30
C ARG A 52 8.74 6.39 8.28
N PRO A 53 10.00 5.96 8.06
CA PRO A 53 11.12 6.32 8.91
C PRO A 53 11.25 7.84 9.05
N GLY A 54 11.34 8.33 10.29
CA GLY A 54 11.52 9.76 10.59
C GLY A 54 10.26 10.62 10.50
N ASP A 55 9.11 10.09 10.07
CA ASP A 55 7.84 10.81 10.04
C ASP A 55 6.87 10.32 11.13
N ARG A 56 6.04 11.22 11.65
CA ARG A 56 5.02 10.95 12.66
C ARG A 56 3.59 10.96 12.10
N GLY A 57 3.44 11.13 10.79
CA GLY A 57 2.17 11.03 10.08
C GLY A 57 1.57 9.62 10.10
N SER A 58 0.31 9.52 9.70
CA SER A 58 -0.37 8.25 9.47
C SER A 58 -0.44 7.97 7.99
N TYR A 59 -0.09 6.77 7.56
CA TYR A 59 -0.06 6.40 6.16
C TYR A 59 -0.90 5.16 5.89
N VAL A 60 -1.60 5.19 4.77
CA VAL A 60 -2.31 4.03 4.22
C VAL A 60 -1.76 3.75 2.84
N LEU A 61 -1.29 2.53 2.64
CA LEU A 61 -0.83 2.00 1.37
C LEU A 61 -1.94 1.15 0.77
N LEU A 62 -2.20 1.36 -0.52
CA LEU A 62 -3.05 0.56 -1.36
C LEU A 62 -2.24 0.11 -2.57
N LEU A 63 -2.17 -1.20 -2.77
CA LEU A 63 -1.55 -1.82 -3.93
C LEU A 63 -2.62 -2.56 -4.74
N THR A 64 -2.60 -2.34 -6.05
CA THR A 64 -3.31 -3.15 -7.04
C THR A 64 -2.29 -3.85 -7.92
N ALA A 65 -2.74 -4.60 -8.93
CA ALA A 65 -1.84 -5.15 -9.94
C ALA A 65 -1.04 -4.04 -10.68
N GLU A 66 -1.66 -2.87 -10.87
CA GLU A 66 -1.15 -1.83 -11.75
C GLU A 66 -0.65 -0.58 -11.01
N ARG A 67 -1.06 -0.34 -9.76
CA ARG A 67 -0.78 0.90 -9.05
C ARG A 67 -0.36 0.69 -7.60
N LEU A 68 0.59 1.50 -7.18
CA LEU A 68 0.93 1.73 -5.78
C LEU A 68 0.49 3.14 -5.37
N VAL A 69 -0.43 3.20 -4.42
CA VAL A 69 -0.97 4.45 -3.88
C VAL A 69 -0.65 4.51 -2.39
N VAL A 70 -0.04 5.60 -1.95
CA VAL A 70 0.14 5.90 -0.52
C VAL A 70 -0.52 7.23 -0.22
N THR A 71 -1.32 7.25 0.84
CA THR A 71 -1.97 8.47 1.34
C THR A 71 -1.44 8.76 2.72
N ALA A 72 -1.29 10.04 3.07
CA ALA A 72 -0.75 10.48 4.34
C ALA A 72 -1.70 11.46 5.03
N GLU A 73 -1.86 11.31 6.34
CA GLU A 73 -2.51 12.26 7.21
C GLU A 73 -1.45 12.87 8.15
N SER A 74 -1.30 14.20 8.10
CA SER A 74 -0.37 14.88 9.00
C SER A 74 -0.89 14.83 10.44
N ARG A 75 -0.01 14.59 11.41
CA ARG A 75 -0.42 14.42 12.81
C ARG A 75 -1.04 15.67 13.43
N VAL A 76 -0.47 16.85 13.14
CA VAL A 76 -0.86 18.12 13.78
C VAL A 76 -2.05 18.75 13.10
N LEU A 77 -2.01 18.89 11.77
CA LEU A 77 -3.07 19.56 11.01
C LEU A 77 -4.17 18.60 10.55
N ARG A 78 -4.01 17.28 10.79
CA ARG A 78 -4.92 16.23 10.32
C ARG A 78 -5.22 16.34 8.82
N ARG A 79 -4.25 16.89 8.08
CA ARG A 79 -4.41 17.19 6.66
C ARG A 79 -4.07 15.94 5.87
N LEU A 80 -5.06 15.46 5.13
CA LEU A 80 -4.91 14.36 4.22
C LEU A 80 -4.25 14.82 2.92
N ARG A 81 -3.30 14.05 2.41
CA ARG A 81 -2.65 14.25 1.11
C ARG A 81 -2.40 12.94 0.39
N LEU A 82 -2.33 13.01 -0.93
CA LEU A 82 -1.74 11.97 -1.75
C LEU A 82 -0.22 12.03 -1.57
N HIS A 83 0.37 10.95 -1.07
CA HIS A 83 1.80 10.85 -0.79
C HIS A 83 2.56 10.22 -1.97
N LEU A 84 2.04 9.12 -2.49
CA LEU A 84 2.55 8.43 -3.67
C LEU A 84 1.37 7.97 -4.53
N ASN A 85 1.48 8.09 -5.85
CA ASN A 85 0.59 7.47 -6.81
C ASN A 85 1.41 7.15 -8.06
N SER A 86 1.87 5.92 -8.15
CA SER A 86 2.69 5.44 -9.25
C SER A 86 2.05 4.23 -9.89
N ALA A 87 2.23 4.06 -11.20
CA ALA A 87 2.04 2.75 -11.79
C ALA A 87 3.15 1.82 -11.25
N CYS A 88 2.82 0.55 -11.01
CA CYS A 88 3.80 -0.43 -10.52
C CYS A 88 4.99 -0.57 -11.47
N ARG A 89 4.74 -0.51 -12.80
CA ARG A 89 5.77 -0.54 -13.84
C ARG A 89 6.73 0.64 -13.86
N ASP A 90 6.33 1.76 -13.25
CA ASP A 90 7.17 2.96 -13.15
C ASP A 90 7.99 2.96 -11.85
N LEU A 91 7.90 1.90 -11.05
CA LEU A 91 8.73 1.69 -9.87
C LEU A 91 9.96 0.86 -10.24
N ILE A 92 11.13 1.32 -9.81
CA ILE A 92 12.42 0.66 -9.96
C ILE A 92 13.04 0.42 -8.58
N ASP A 93 14.05 -0.45 -8.52
CA ASP A 93 14.74 -0.82 -7.27
C ASP A 93 13.79 -1.20 -6.13
N VAL A 94 12.71 -1.91 -6.48
CA VAL A 94 11.69 -2.35 -5.52
C VAL A 94 12.24 -3.50 -4.70
N LEU A 95 12.23 -3.32 -3.38
CA LEU A 95 12.73 -4.29 -2.41
C LEU A 95 11.71 -4.47 -1.30
N TRP A 96 11.54 -5.72 -0.87
CA TRP A 96 10.77 -6.04 0.30
C TRP A 96 11.45 -7.13 1.12
N THR A 97 11.33 -7.05 2.44
CA THR A 97 11.89 -8.04 3.37
C THR A 97 10.88 -8.28 4.48
N PRO A 98 10.31 -9.50 4.59
CA PRO A 98 9.44 -9.82 5.71
C PRO A 98 10.26 -9.83 7.01
N GLU A 99 9.68 -9.26 8.05
CA GLU A 99 10.28 -9.16 9.38
C GLU A 99 9.23 -9.59 10.43
N PRO A 100 8.91 -10.90 10.52
CA PRO A 100 7.83 -11.39 11.36
C PRO A 100 8.01 -11.02 12.84
N ALA A 101 9.26 -11.03 13.32
CA ALA A 101 9.60 -10.67 14.69
C ALA A 101 9.27 -9.20 15.04
N MET A 102 9.13 -8.33 14.03
CA MET A 102 8.77 -6.92 14.17
C MET A 102 7.33 -6.61 13.71
N GLY A 103 6.57 -7.62 13.27
CA GLY A 103 5.17 -7.49 12.85
C GLY A 103 4.99 -6.66 11.56
N GLY A 104 5.80 -6.94 10.54
CA GLY A 104 5.68 -6.21 9.28
C GLY A 104 6.63 -6.64 8.18
N VAL A 105 6.59 -5.87 7.09
CA VAL A 105 7.49 -5.99 5.94
C VAL A 105 8.17 -4.65 5.72
N ALA A 106 9.51 -4.65 5.69
CA ALA A 106 10.27 -3.50 5.22
C ALA A 106 10.10 -3.41 3.70
N PHE A 107 9.55 -2.31 3.19
CA PHE A 107 9.29 -2.09 1.78
C PHE A 107 9.98 -0.82 1.30
N SER A 108 10.65 -0.87 0.15
CA SER A 108 11.27 0.28 -0.49
C SER A 108 11.04 0.23 -1.99
N ALA A 109 10.83 1.39 -2.59
CA ALA A 109 10.71 1.52 -4.04
C ALA A 109 11.19 2.90 -4.48
N THR A 110 11.78 2.98 -5.67
CA THR A 110 12.20 4.24 -6.28
C THR A 110 11.24 4.57 -7.41
N THR A 111 10.74 5.79 -7.46
CA THR A 111 9.91 6.26 -8.58
C THR A 111 10.79 6.65 -9.76
N ALA A 112 10.56 6.07 -10.95
CA ALA A 112 11.42 6.28 -12.10
C ALA A 112 11.41 7.73 -12.63
N PHE A 113 10.29 8.45 -12.46
CA PHE A 113 10.13 9.78 -13.05
C PHE A 113 10.87 10.90 -12.30
N ASP A 114 11.05 10.77 -10.98
CA ASP A 114 11.72 11.78 -10.12
C ASP A 114 12.92 11.21 -9.35
N GLY A 115 13.15 9.90 -9.41
CA GLY A 115 14.26 9.22 -8.72
C GLY A 115 14.11 9.18 -7.19
N VAL A 116 12.95 9.52 -6.64
CA VAL A 116 12.75 9.54 -5.18
C VAL A 116 12.62 8.11 -4.66
N ARG A 117 13.47 7.77 -3.69
CA ARG A 117 13.39 6.49 -2.98
C ARG A 117 12.51 6.61 -1.75
N GLU A 118 11.43 5.84 -1.76
CA GLU A 118 10.48 5.74 -0.66
C GLU A 118 10.78 4.53 0.21
N HIS A 119 10.56 4.70 1.51
CA HIS A 119 10.77 3.68 2.53
C HIS A 119 9.55 3.59 3.43
N PHE A 120 8.96 2.40 3.50
CA PHE A 120 7.77 2.13 4.30
C PHE A 120 7.97 0.88 5.14
N TRP A 121 7.49 0.94 6.37
CA TRP A 121 7.22 -0.24 7.18
C TRP A 121 5.76 -0.64 6.98
N VAL A 122 5.51 -1.74 6.27
CA VAL A 122 4.16 -2.25 6.05
C VAL A 122 3.74 -3.06 7.27
N ARG A 123 2.77 -2.55 8.03
CA ARG A 123 2.26 -3.25 9.22
C ARG A 123 1.48 -4.49 8.77
N SER A 124 1.74 -5.60 9.43
CA SER A 124 1.20 -6.89 9.03
C SER A 124 0.89 -7.75 10.25
N ASP A 125 -0.20 -8.50 10.15
CA ASP A 125 -0.57 -9.55 11.10
C ASP A 125 0.08 -10.89 10.68
N ASP A 126 0.41 -11.05 9.39
CA ASP A 126 1.18 -12.15 8.81
C ASP A 126 2.15 -11.62 7.74
N ALA A 127 3.39 -11.36 8.17
CA ALA A 127 4.42 -10.74 7.34
C ALA A 127 4.79 -11.57 6.10
N ASP A 128 4.72 -12.90 6.20
CA ASP A 128 5.05 -13.79 5.07
C ASP A 128 3.95 -13.74 4.01
N THR A 129 2.68 -13.77 4.41
CA THR A 129 1.55 -13.60 3.49
C THR A 129 1.58 -12.23 2.82
N THR A 130 1.86 -11.15 3.57
CA THR A 130 2.00 -9.81 2.99
C THR A 130 3.17 -9.75 1.98
N ALA A 131 4.32 -10.37 2.29
CA ALA A 131 5.46 -10.44 1.39
C ALA A 131 5.17 -11.28 0.12
N ASN A 132 4.34 -12.30 0.22
CA ASN A 132 3.90 -13.10 -0.93
C ASN A 132 3.04 -12.27 -1.90
N VAL A 133 2.14 -11.42 -1.38
CA VAL A 133 1.36 -10.49 -2.22
C VAL A 133 2.28 -9.50 -2.95
N LEU A 134 3.22 -8.88 -2.23
CA LEU A 134 4.23 -7.99 -2.84
C LEU A 134 5.02 -8.71 -3.93
N SER A 135 5.44 -9.95 -3.66
CA SER A 135 6.14 -10.79 -4.63
C SER A 135 5.30 -11.07 -5.87
N GLY A 136 4.01 -11.38 -5.70
CA GLY A 136 3.08 -11.67 -6.80
C GLY A 136 2.90 -10.48 -7.75
N VAL A 137 2.91 -9.26 -7.22
CA VAL A 137 2.81 -8.03 -8.02
C VAL A 137 4.15 -7.69 -8.66
N PHE A 138 5.20 -7.52 -7.86
CA PHE A 138 6.44 -6.94 -8.37
C PHE A 138 7.33 -7.93 -9.14
N ARG A 139 7.20 -9.25 -8.95
CA ARG A 139 7.88 -10.21 -9.85
C ARG A 139 7.36 -10.12 -11.29
N ARG A 140 6.08 -9.81 -11.49
CA ARG A 140 5.50 -9.65 -12.84
C ARG A 140 6.02 -8.40 -13.54
N VAL A 141 6.45 -7.41 -12.76
CA VAL A 141 6.86 -6.09 -13.25
C VAL A 141 8.38 -6.01 -13.45
N LEU A 142 9.15 -6.66 -12.58
CA LEU A 142 10.63 -6.57 -12.56
C LEU A 142 11.34 -7.62 -13.43
N VAL A 143 10.62 -8.58 -14.00
CA VAL A 143 11.18 -9.48 -15.03
C VAL A 143 10.87 -8.85 -16.39
N PRO A 144 11.87 -8.36 -17.14
CA PRO A 144 11.66 -7.97 -18.53
C PRO A 144 11.22 -9.20 -19.33
N ALA A 145 10.21 -9.05 -20.17
CA ALA A 145 9.80 -10.07 -21.14
C ALA A 145 10.94 -10.38 -22.14
#